data_AF-A0A9W8NH85-F1
#
_entry.id   AF-A0A9W8NH85-F1
#
_cell.length_a   1.000
_cell.length_b   1.000
_cell.length_c   1.000
_cell.angle_alpha   90.00
_cell.angle_beta   90.00
_cell.angle_gamma   90.00
#
_symmetry.space_group_name_H-M   'P 1'
#
loop_
_entity.id
_entity.type
_entity.pdbx_description
1 polymer ?
#
loop_
_entity_poly.entity_id
_entity_poly.type
_entity_poly.pdbx_seq_one_letter_code
_entity_poly.pdbx_strand_id
1 'polypeptide(L)'
;MLSAVKVQLIKVVDNIPGLRSRRNAMAEPDFIATDTFAHRYVDEKVLCDALIELKFKKEDIKIKATESRGFDVNLPRKLNEKERNAIYQKFVDAAHAKRNVPRGDDEEDE
;
A
#
# COMPACT_ATOMS: atom_id res chain seq x y z
N MET A 1 35.21 33.63 4.92
CA MET A 1 35.74 32.40 5.53
C MET A 1 34.89 32.07 6.75
N LEU A 2 34.46 30.80 6.86
CA LEU A 2 34.02 30.07 8.06
C LEU A 2 32.82 30.66 8.85
N SER A 3 31.58 30.23 8.62
CA SER A 3 30.97 29.01 9.19
C SER A 3 31.14 28.87 10.71
N ALA A 4 30.05 29.05 11.45
CA ALA A 4 29.77 28.33 12.70
C ALA A 4 28.31 28.56 13.14
N VAL A 5 27.36 27.87 12.49
CA VAL A 5 26.02 27.67 13.05
C VAL A 5 26.19 26.81 14.30
N LYS A 6 25.86 27.38 15.46
CA LYS A 6 25.99 26.74 16.77
C LYS A 6 24.88 25.70 16.91
N VAL A 7 25.22 24.45 16.65
CA VAL A 7 24.37 23.26 16.83
C VAL A 7 24.00 23.16 18.32
N GLN A 8 22.75 23.46 18.66
CA GLN A 8 22.20 23.12 19.97
C GLN A 8 21.80 21.64 19.95
N LEU A 9 22.68 20.84 20.55
CA LEU A 9 22.52 19.41 20.72
C LEU A 9 21.47 19.14 21.81
N ILE A 10 20.32 18.62 21.38
CA ILE A 10 19.28 18.03 22.21
C ILE A 10 19.86 16.76 22.87
N LYS A 11 19.99 16.72 24.19
CA LYS A 11 20.04 15.48 24.98
C LYS A 11 19.50 15.72 26.38
N VAL A 12 18.21 15.43 26.59
CA VAL A 12 17.71 14.98 27.88
C VAL A 12 16.76 13.82 27.60
N VAL A 13 17.35 12.67 27.33
CA VAL A 13 16.70 11.37 27.56
C VAL A 13 17.29 10.86 28.86
N ASP A 14 16.51 10.03 29.55
CA ASP A 14 16.80 9.32 30.80
C ASP A 14 16.23 10.02 32.04
N ASN A 15 14.98 9.68 32.39
CA ASN A 15 14.68 8.99 33.65
C ASN A 15 13.15 8.76 33.87
N ILE A 16 12.55 7.73 33.28
CA ILE A 16 11.28 7.15 33.79
C ILE A 16 11.39 5.62 33.73
N PRO A 17 11.69 4.94 34.86
CA PRO A 17 11.77 3.49 34.89
C PRO A 17 10.36 2.90 34.98
N GLY A 18 10.00 2.12 33.95
CA GLY A 18 8.76 1.35 33.91
C GLY A 18 7.69 1.95 33.00
N LEU A 19 7.21 1.11 32.08
CA LEU A 19 6.03 1.31 31.24
C LEU A 19 6.21 2.14 29.94
N ARG A 20 6.47 1.34 28.91
CA ARG A 20 5.89 1.39 27.56
C ARG A 20 6.48 2.46 26.64
N SER A 21 7.47 2.01 25.87
CA SER A 21 7.69 2.46 24.50
C SER A 21 6.37 2.48 23.72
N ARG A 22 5.65 3.60 23.81
CA ARG A 22 4.81 4.03 22.70
C ARG A 22 5.79 4.49 21.64
N ARG A 23 6.14 3.53 20.77
CA ARG A 23 6.77 3.79 19.48
C ARG A 23 6.11 5.03 18.91
N ASN A 24 6.92 6.03 18.60
CA ASN A 24 6.54 7.22 17.86
C ASN A 24 5.56 6.78 16.76
N ALA A 25 4.28 7.14 16.90
CA ALA A 25 3.40 7.24 15.76
C ALA A 25 4.00 8.36 14.92
N MET A 26 4.92 7.98 14.04
CA MET A 26 5.39 8.83 12.97
C MET A 26 4.11 9.27 12.27
N ALA A 27 3.74 10.55 12.39
CA ALA A 27 2.60 11.09 11.68
C ALA A 27 2.89 10.81 10.21
N GLU A 28 2.25 9.77 9.67
CA GLU A 28 2.43 9.43 8.26
C GLU A 28 2.00 10.67 7.47
N PRO A 29 2.80 11.10 6.49
CA PRO A 29 2.48 12.26 5.68
C PRO A 29 1.05 12.11 5.16
N ASP A 30 0.25 13.18 5.26
CA ASP A 30 -1.19 13.18 4.98
C ASP A 30 -1.53 12.38 3.70
N PHE A 31 -1.85 11.10 3.89
CA PHE A 31 -2.23 10.24 2.79
C PHE A 31 -3.69 10.56 2.50
N ILE A 32 -3.91 11.43 1.52
CA ILE A 32 -5.25 11.75 1.06
C ILE A 32 -5.66 10.66 0.08
N ALA A 33 -6.52 9.74 0.52
CA ALA A 33 -7.10 8.73 -0.35
C ALA A 33 -7.99 9.41 -1.41
N THR A 34 -7.71 9.17 -2.68
CA THR A 34 -8.57 9.61 -3.79
C THR A 34 -9.73 8.64 -3.97
N ASP A 35 -9.44 7.34 -3.87
CA ASP A 35 -10.37 6.23 -4.05
C ASP A 35 -10.09 5.13 -3.02
N THR A 36 -11.12 4.37 -2.66
CA THR A 36 -11.02 3.25 -1.69
C THR A 36 -11.59 1.97 -2.29
N PHE A 37 -10.81 0.89 -2.20
CA PHE A 37 -11.15 -0.45 -2.67
C PHE A 37 -11.29 -1.40 -1.49
N ALA A 38 -12.52 -1.59 -1.03
CA ALA A 38 -12.87 -2.65 -0.07
C ALA A 38 -13.54 -3.80 -0.83
N HIS A 39 -12.82 -4.93 -1.01
CA HIS A 39 -13.37 -6.12 -1.67
C HIS A 39 -12.76 -7.40 -1.09
N ARG A 40 -13.51 -8.51 -1.05
CA ARG A 40 -13.07 -9.78 -0.44
C ARG A 40 -11.79 -10.35 -1.06
N TYR A 41 -11.62 -10.14 -2.36
CA TYR A 41 -10.50 -10.64 -3.16
C TYR A 41 -9.51 -9.55 -3.54
N VAL A 42 -9.54 -8.42 -2.84
CA VAL A 42 -8.64 -7.31 -3.16
C VAL A 42 -7.20 -7.73 -2.91
N ASP A 43 -6.34 -7.49 -3.91
CA ASP A 43 -4.92 -7.84 -3.90
C ASP A 43 -4.15 -6.63 -4.41
N GLU A 44 -3.11 -6.22 -3.69
CA GLU A 44 -2.32 -5.04 -4.00
C GLU A 44 -1.67 -5.12 -5.40
N LYS A 45 -1.18 -6.30 -5.78
CA LYS A 45 -0.54 -6.50 -7.08
C LYS A 45 -1.55 -6.34 -8.20
N VAL A 46 -2.69 -7.01 -8.07
CA VAL A 46 -3.78 -6.93 -9.05
C VAL A 46 -4.31 -5.51 -9.16
N LEU A 47 -4.39 -4.77 -8.05
CA LEU A 47 -4.81 -3.37 -8.04
C LEU A 47 -3.79 -2.50 -8.79
N CYS A 48 -2.50 -2.65 -8.49
CA CYS A 48 -1.44 -1.89 -9.15
C CYS A 48 -1.38 -2.17 -10.66
N ASP A 49 -1.44 -3.44 -11.07
CA ASP A 49 -1.46 -3.84 -12.48
C ASP A 49 -2.69 -3.28 -13.20
N ALA A 50 -3.87 -3.37 -12.57
CA ALA A 50 -5.10 -2.82 -13.14
C ALA A 50 -5.04 -1.30 -13.32
N LEU A 51 -4.42 -0.57 -12.39
CA LEU A 51 -4.23 0.88 -12.48
C LEU A 51 -3.21 1.23 -13.58
N ILE A 52 -2.13 0.48 -13.71
CA ILE A 52 -1.15 0.67 -14.79
C ILE A 52 -1.82 0.46 -16.17
N GLU A 53 -2.67 -0.56 -16.31
CA GLU A 53 -3.43 -0.79 -17.54
C GLU A 53 -4.42 0.34 -17.87
N LEU A 54 -4.94 1.03 -16.85
CA LEU A 54 -5.75 2.25 -16.99
C LEU A 54 -4.92 3.51 -17.31
N LYS A 55 -3.64 3.33 -17.69
CA LYS A 55 -2.66 4.37 -18.05
C LYS A 55 -2.24 5.27 -16.88
N PHE A 56 -2.37 4.82 -15.64
CA PHE A 56 -1.72 5.49 -14.52
C PHE A 56 -0.25 5.12 -14.46
N LYS A 57 0.62 6.09 -14.19
CA LYS A 57 2.05 5.82 -14.00
C LYS A 57 2.25 5.20 -12.63
N LYS A 58 3.13 4.20 -12.54
CA LYS A 58 3.46 3.52 -11.28
C LYS A 58 3.94 4.47 -10.18
N GLU A 59 4.66 5.53 -10.54
CA GLU A 59 5.17 6.55 -9.63
C GLU A 59 4.07 7.40 -8.99
N ASP A 60 2.94 7.57 -9.68
CA ASP A 60 1.81 8.38 -9.25
C ASP A 60 0.78 7.56 -8.43
N ILE A 61 0.94 6.23 -8.39
CA ILE A 61 0.06 5.32 -7.65
C ILE A 61 0.63 5.11 -6.26
N LYS A 62 -0.07 5.62 -5.24
CA LYS A 62 0.25 5.28 -3.84
C LYS A 62 -0.88 4.44 -3.26
N ILE A 63 -0.55 3.25 -2.80
CA ILE A 63 -1.49 2.30 -2.20
C ILE A 63 -1.20 2.21 -0.70
N LYS A 64 -2.25 2.25 0.12
CA LYS A 64 -2.18 2.06 1.56
C LYS A 64 -3.20 1.01 1.98
N ALA A 65 -2.77 -0.02 2.70
CA ALA A 65 -3.68 -0.99 3.27
C ALA A 65 -4.50 -0.34 4.40
N THR A 66 -5.79 -0.62 4.42
CA THR A 66 -6.71 -0.22 5.49
C THR A 66 -6.86 -1.34 6.51
N GLU A 67 -7.24 -1.01 7.74
CA GLU A 67 -7.48 -2.00 8.81
C GLU A 67 -8.58 -3.01 8.46
N SER A 68 -9.50 -2.62 7.56
CA SER A 68 -10.69 -3.40 7.17
C SER A 68 -10.48 -4.25 5.90
N ARG A 69 -9.25 -4.71 5.63
CA ARG A 69 -8.90 -5.51 4.44
C ARG A 69 -9.26 -4.84 3.10
N GLY A 70 -9.27 -3.52 3.06
CA GLY A 70 -9.35 -2.73 1.84
C GLY A 70 -8.02 -2.03 1.55
N PHE A 71 -7.91 -1.44 0.37
CA PHE A 71 -6.80 -0.54 0.03
C PHE A 71 -7.33 0.84 -0.29
N ASP A 72 -6.73 1.85 0.32
CA ASP A 72 -6.88 3.23 -0.10
C ASP A 72 -5.82 3.55 -1.15
N VAL A 73 -6.22 4.26 -2.19
CA VAL A 73 -5.33 4.67 -3.28
C VAL A 73 -5.37 6.18 -3.44
N ASN A 74 -4.19 6.76 -3.53
CA ASN A 74 -4.02 8.14 -3.98
C ASN A 74 -3.62 8.08 -5.45
N LEU A 75 -4.48 8.68 -6.28
CA LEU A 75 -4.34 8.75 -7.73
C LEU A 75 -4.41 10.22 -8.18
N PRO A 76 -3.71 10.59 -9.27
CA PRO A 76 -3.72 11.94 -9.81
C PRO A 76 -5.09 12.38 -10.36
N ARG A 77 -5.97 11.42 -10.68
CA ARG A 77 -7.38 11.66 -11.03
C ARG A 77 -8.25 10.60 -10.35
N LYS A 78 -9.52 10.95 -10.09
CA LYS A 78 -10.53 9.98 -9.64
C LYS A 78 -10.85 8.97 -10.73
N LEU A 79 -11.14 7.75 -10.31
CA LEU A 79 -11.62 6.69 -11.20
C LEU A 79 -13.10 6.89 -11.54
N ASN A 80 -13.43 6.61 -12.80
CA ASN A 80 -14.83 6.50 -13.21
C ASN A 80 -15.43 5.19 -12.70
N GLU A 81 -16.75 5.15 -12.54
CA GLU A 81 -17.47 3.94 -12.09
C GLU A 81 -17.19 2.72 -12.98
N LYS A 82 -17.09 2.93 -14.30
CA LYS A 82 -16.73 1.86 -15.26
C LYS A 82 -15.33 1.31 -15.02
N GLU A 83 -14.34 2.18 -14.76
CA GLU A 83 -12.96 1.79 -14.49
C GLU A 83 -12.87 1.04 -13.15
N ARG A 84 -13.59 1.54 -12.15
CA ARG A 84 -13.70 0.92 -10.83
C ARG A 84 -14.32 -0.48 -10.91
N ASN A 85 -15.38 -0.66 -11.68
CA ASN A 85 -16.01 -1.97 -11.91
C ASN A 85 -15.07 -2.93 -12.65
N ALA A 86 -14.31 -2.45 -13.63
CA ALA A 86 -13.31 -3.27 -14.32
C ALA A 86 -12.21 -3.77 -13.35
N ILE A 87 -11.75 -2.92 -12.43
CA ILE A 87 -10.80 -3.31 -11.37
C ILE A 87 -11.42 -4.37 -10.46
N TYR A 88 -12.68 -4.20 -10.04
CA TYR A 88 -13.37 -5.21 -9.23
C TYR A 88 -13.47 -6.57 -9.92
N GLN A 89 -13.77 -6.57 -11.22
CA GLN A 89 -13.84 -7.79 -12.01
C GLN A 89 -12.48 -8.49 -12.08
N LYS A 90 -11.39 -7.73 -12.25
CA LYS A 90 -10.02 -8.28 -12.20
C LYS A 90 -9.67 -8.93 -10.87
N PHE A 91 -10.16 -8.42 -9.73
CA PHE A 91 -9.95 -9.10 -8.45
C PHE A 91 -10.64 -10.47 -8.41
N VAL A 92 -11.84 -10.56 -8.96
CA VAL A 92 -12.59 -11.82 -9.06
C VAL A 92 -11.87 -12.77 -10.00
N ASP A 93 -11.50 -12.31 -11.19
CA ASP A 93 -10.80 -13.13 -12.20
C ASP A 93 -9.46 -13.63 -11.67
N ALA A 94 -8.67 -12.78 -11.01
CA ALA A 94 -7.40 -13.16 -10.38
C ALA A 94 -7.59 -14.19 -9.26
N ALA A 95 -8.66 -14.07 -8.47
CA ALA A 95 -8.98 -15.05 -7.43
C ALA A 95 -9.38 -16.41 -8.03
N HIS A 96 -10.15 -16.42 -9.12
CA HIS A 96 -10.50 -17.64 -9.84
C HIS A 96 -9.29 -18.25 -10.54
N ALA A 97 -8.42 -17.44 -11.14
CA ALA A 97 -7.18 -17.91 -11.77
C ALA A 97 -6.27 -18.60 -10.75
N LYS A 98 -6.07 -18.01 -9.56
CA LYS A 98 -5.31 -18.64 -8.46
C LYS A 98 -5.89 -19.98 -8.02
N ARG A 99 -7.21 -20.18 -8.13
CA ARG A 99 -7.88 -21.44 -7.78
C ARG A 99 -7.75 -22.51 -8.86
N ASN A 100 -7.55 -22.09 -10.11
CA ASN A 100 -7.48 -22.97 -11.28
C ASN A 100 -6.05 -23.34 -11.69
N VAL A 101 -5.03 -22.93 -10.94
CA VAL A 101 -3.67 -23.47 -11.13
C VAL A 101 -3.68 -24.90 -10.55
N PRO A 102 -3.65 -25.96 -11.37
CA PRO A 102 -3.30 -27.27 -10.84
C PRO A 102 -1.94 -27.11 -10.18
N ARG A 103 -1.81 -27.53 -8.91
CA ARG A 103 -0.49 -27.77 -8.32
C ARG A 103 0.18 -28.76 -9.26
N GLY A 104 1.06 -28.29 -10.13
CA GLY A 104 1.97 -29.17 -10.83
C GLY A 104 2.78 -29.84 -9.74
N ASP A 105 2.62 -31.15 -9.63
CA ASP A 105 3.51 -32.00 -8.87
C ASP A 105 4.94 -31.67 -9.32
N ASP A 106 5.73 -31.05 -8.43
CA ASP A 106 7.18 -31.05 -8.52
C ASP A 106 7.65 -32.49 -8.24
N GLU A 107 7.45 -33.38 -9.21
CA GLU A 107 8.12 -34.69 -9.29
C GLU A 107 8.72 -34.84 -10.68
N GLU A 108 9.82 -34.16 -10.96
CA GLU A 108 10.90 -34.67 -11.83
C GLU A 108 12.21 -33.96 -11.43
N ASP A 109 13.10 -34.63 -10.70
CA ASP A 109 14.38 -35.07 -11.26
C ASP A 109 15.23 -35.89 -10.26
N GLU A 110 15.77 -36.99 -10.79
CA GLU A 110 16.78 -37.96 -10.31
C GLU A 110 16.36 -39.21 -9.52
#